data_AF-A1SUK8-F1
#
_entry.id   AF-A1SUK8-F1
#
_cell.length_a   1.000
_cell.length_b   1.000
_cell.length_c   1.000
_cell.angle_alpha   90.00
_cell.angle_beta   90.00
_cell.angle_gamma   90.00
#
_symmetry.space_group_name_H-M   'P 1'
#
loop_
_entity.id
_entity.type
_entity.pdbx_description
1 polymer ?
#
loop_
_entity_poly.entity_id
_entity_poly.type
_entity_poly.pdbx_seq_one_letter_code
_entity_poly.pdbx_strand_id
1 'polypeptide(L)'
;MFKKIISTLVLTSAMLISNVAYSHSEHSNSSVEPPTTEQVITKATNDLIKLVDDKATIEGQILKPSWKSVDNKKMHYKSVRYYSISFTNTVESRTLYILLNAQGTYLGANFDGNFEQL
;
A
#
# COMPACT_ATOMS: atom_id res chain seq x y z
N MET A 1 -65.62 14.54 16.79
CA MET A 1 -65.28 13.93 15.48
C MET A 1 -64.40 14.93 14.72
N PHE A 2 -63.11 15.02 15.07
CA PHE A 2 -62.19 16.02 14.51
C PHE A 2 -61.54 15.47 13.24
N LYS A 3 -61.92 16.02 12.08
CA LYS A 3 -61.31 15.70 10.80
C LYS A 3 -60.32 16.80 10.39
N LYS A 4 -59.08 16.35 10.23
CA LYS A 4 -58.10 16.72 9.19
C LYS A 4 -57.80 18.19 8.96
N ILE A 5 -56.59 18.63 9.36
CA ILE A 5 -55.92 19.76 8.70
C ILE A 5 -54.43 19.42 8.52
N ILE A 6 -54.11 19.07 7.26
CA ILE A 6 -52.90 19.39 6.47
C ILE A 6 -51.55 18.88 7.00
N SER A 7 -51.10 17.79 6.38
CA SER A 7 -49.72 17.28 6.46
C SER A 7 -48.83 18.08 5.51
N THR A 8 -47.79 18.71 6.07
CA THR A 8 -46.78 19.51 5.36
C THR A 8 -45.95 18.61 4.44
N LEU A 9 -46.05 18.83 3.12
CA LEU A 9 -45.18 18.20 2.11
C LEU A 9 -43.98 19.12 1.86
N VAL A 10 -42.87 18.89 2.55
CA VAL A 10 -41.57 19.47 2.16
C VAL A 10 -40.86 18.45 1.29
N LEU A 11 -41.08 18.54 -0.02
CA LEU A 11 -40.37 17.72 -1.00
C LEU A 11 -38.99 18.35 -1.25
N THR A 12 -37.99 17.76 -0.62
CA THR A 12 -36.57 18.09 -0.75
C THR A 12 -36.11 17.85 -2.19
N SER A 13 -35.78 18.92 -2.92
CA SER A 13 -35.07 18.81 -4.20
C SER A 13 -33.67 19.40 -4.03
N ALA A 14 -32.80 18.63 -3.37
CA ALA A 14 -31.39 18.97 -3.23
C ALA A 14 -30.56 17.98 -4.04
N MET A 15 -29.83 18.54 -5.01
CA MET A 15 -28.57 18.05 -5.57
C MET A 15 -28.66 16.92 -6.61
N LEU A 16 -28.88 17.33 -7.87
CA LEU A 16 -28.28 16.65 -9.02
C LEU A 16 -26.78 16.94 -9.00
N ILE A 17 -26.00 16.09 -8.34
CA ILE A 17 -24.55 16.06 -8.53
C ILE A 17 -24.30 15.01 -9.61
N SER A 18 -23.82 15.44 -10.76
CA SER A 18 -23.41 14.56 -11.85
C SER A 18 -22.29 13.66 -11.33
N ASN A 19 -22.56 12.38 -11.10
CA ASN A 19 -21.50 11.40 -10.95
C ASN A 19 -20.76 11.32 -12.30
N VAL A 20 -19.54 11.87 -12.35
CA VAL A 20 -18.60 11.55 -13.43
C VAL A 20 -18.24 10.07 -13.26
N ALA A 21 -18.91 9.21 -14.03
CA ALA A 21 -18.49 7.83 -14.19
C ALA A 21 -17.19 7.84 -15.01
N TYR A 22 -16.05 7.73 -14.32
CA TYR A 22 -14.80 7.35 -14.97
C TYR A 22 -14.95 5.90 -15.42
N SER A 23 -15.42 5.73 -16.66
CA SER A 23 -15.34 4.47 -17.39
C SER A 23 -13.88 4.21 -17.74
N HIS A 24 -13.10 3.64 -16.83
CA HIS A 24 -11.83 3.02 -17.19
C HIS A 24 -12.12 1.67 -17.85
N SER A 25 -12.58 1.73 -19.09
CA SER A 25 -12.65 0.60 -20.01
C SER A 25 -11.28 0.41 -20.64
N GLU A 26 -10.32 -0.12 -19.89
CA GLU A 26 -9.10 -0.67 -20.45
C GLU A 26 -8.86 -2.06 -19.89
N HIS A 27 -9.66 -3.02 -20.37
CA HIS A 27 -9.20 -4.40 -20.48
C HIS A 27 -8.17 -4.45 -21.63
N SER A 28 -6.95 -3.97 -21.37
CA SER A 28 -5.82 -4.40 -22.19
C SER A 28 -5.37 -5.75 -21.65
N ASN A 29 -5.51 -6.79 -22.46
CA ASN A 29 -4.75 -8.04 -22.29
C ASN A 29 -3.29 -7.77 -22.63
N SER A 30 -2.67 -6.80 -21.96
CA SER A 30 -1.23 -6.62 -21.99
C SER A 30 -0.67 -7.81 -21.26
N SER A 31 0.15 -8.63 -21.92
CA SER A 31 1.07 -9.52 -21.19
C SER A 31 1.80 -8.62 -20.19
N VAL A 32 1.39 -8.66 -18.93
CA VAL A 32 2.03 -7.90 -17.86
C VAL A 32 3.37 -8.59 -17.67
N GLU A 33 4.38 -8.07 -18.34
CA GLU A 33 5.74 -8.51 -18.14
C GLU A 33 6.05 -8.34 -16.63
N PRO A 34 6.62 -9.36 -15.97
CA PRO A 34 6.89 -9.26 -14.54
C PRO A 34 7.74 -8.02 -14.24
N PRO A 35 7.49 -7.29 -13.14
CA PRO A 35 8.22 -6.08 -12.83
C PRO A 35 9.72 -6.36 -12.71
N THR A 36 10.54 -5.41 -13.16
CA THR A 36 12.00 -5.51 -13.05
C THR A 36 12.42 -5.40 -11.59
N THR A 37 13.62 -5.89 -11.27
CA THR A 37 14.18 -5.79 -9.91
C THR A 37 14.24 -4.33 -9.42
N GLU A 38 14.59 -3.38 -10.30
CA GLU A 38 14.64 -1.96 -9.95
C GLU A 38 13.27 -1.37 -9.65
N GLN A 39 12.23 -1.74 -10.42
CA GLN A 39 10.85 -1.33 -10.16
C GLN A 39 10.37 -1.85 -8.80
N VAL A 40 10.67 -3.11 -8.49
CA VAL A 40 10.32 -3.73 -7.21
C VAL A 40 11.04 -3.05 -6.03
N ILE A 41 12.35 -2.77 -6.15
CA ILE A 41 13.11 -2.08 -5.10
C ILE A 41 12.63 -0.62 -4.93
N THR A 42 12.29 0.06 -6.01
CA THR A 42 11.74 1.42 -5.97
C THR A 42 10.40 1.44 -5.26
N LYS A 43 9.51 0.49 -5.59
CA LYS A 43 8.22 0.34 -4.92
C LYS A 43 8.38 0.07 -3.42
N ALA A 44 9.23 -0.88 -3.04
CA ALA A 44 9.52 -1.18 -1.64
C ALA A 44 10.13 0.02 -0.90
N THR A 45 10.96 0.84 -1.57
CA THR A 45 11.49 2.08 -0.99
C THR A 45 10.38 3.08 -0.68
N ASN A 46 9.43 3.26 -1.60
CA ASN A 46 8.31 4.17 -1.40
C ASN A 46 7.41 3.68 -0.26
N ASP A 47 7.16 2.37 -0.18
CA ASP A 47 6.42 1.78 0.93
C ASP A 47 7.15 2.00 2.27
N LEU A 48 8.48 1.81 2.31
CA LEU A 48 9.28 2.09 3.50
C LEU A 48 9.14 3.55 3.97
N ILE A 49 9.27 4.51 3.04
CA ILE A 49 9.13 5.94 3.36
C ILE A 49 7.73 6.20 3.95
N LYS A 50 6.69 5.63 3.34
CA LYS A 50 5.31 5.74 3.83
C LYS A 50 5.14 5.14 5.22
N LEU A 51 5.70 3.95 5.48
CA LEU A 51 5.66 3.33 6.80
C LEU A 51 6.30 4.22 7.88
N VAL A 52 7.40 4.89 7.56
CA VAL A 52 8.04 5.85 8.47
C VAL A 52 7.16 7.09 8.68
N ASP A 53 6.59 7.64 7.60
CA ASP A 53 5.71 8.83 7.67
C ASP A 53 4.43 8.57 8.47
N ASP A 54 3.81 7.42 8.23
CA ASP A 54 2.59 6.98 8.91
C ASP A 54 2.87 6.50 10.36
N LYS A 55 4.15 6.51 10.81
CA LYS A 55 4.58 5.97 12.10
C LYS A 55 4.09 4.54 12.32
N ALA A 56 4.11 3.74 11.25
CA ALA A 56 3.68 2.36 11.28
C ALA A 56 4.50 1.57 12.29
N THR A 57 3.83 0.66 12.99
CA THR A 57 4.46 -0.23 13.95
C THR A 57 4.83 -1.54 13.27
N ILE A 58 6.12 -1.86 13.24
CA ILE A 58 6.67 -3.13 12.76
C ILE A 58 7.17 -3.91 13.96
N GLU A 59 6.58 -5.08 14.22
CA GLU A 59 6.94 -5.94 15.36
C GLU A 59 6.96 -5.18 16.71
N GLY A 60 5.94 -4.35 16.93
CA GLY A 60 5.81 -3.54 18.15
C GLY A 60 6.71 -2.29 18.20
N GLN A 61 7.50 -2.01 17.17
CA GLN A 61 8.42 -0.88 17.11
C GLN A 61 8.02 0.11 16.01
N ILE A 62 8.00 1.41 16.33
CA ILE A 62 7.82 2.47 15.34
C ILE A 62 9.13 2.68 14.57
N LEU A 63 9.06 2.73 13.24
CA LEU A 63 10.23 3.01 12.42
C LEU A 63 10.73 4.44 12.62
N LYS A 64 12.03 4.59 12.86
CA LYS A 64 12.69 5.89 13.02
C LYS A 64 12.92 6.58 11.66
N PRO A 65 13.11 7.92 11.63
CA PRO A 65 13.41 8.66 10.40
C PRO A 65 14.65 8.18 9.62
N SER A 66 15.63 7.58 10.31
CA SER A 66 16.84 6.96 9.73
C SER A 66 16.54 5.93 8.64
N TRP A 67 15.37 5.30 8.67
CA TRP A 67 14.96 4.32 7.66
C TRP A 67 14.67 4.94 6.27
N LYS A 68 14.42 6.25 6.18
CA LYS A 68 14.18 6.93 4.88
C LYS A 68 15.43 7.10 4.02
N SER A 69 16.60 7.13 4.65
CA SER A 69 17.90 7.36 4.01
C SER A 69 18.75 6.09 3.93
N VAL A 70 18.11 4.91 3.87
CA VAL A 70 18.83 3.65 3.71
C VAL A 70 19.29 3.51 2.27
N ASP A 71 20.60 3.39 2.04
CA ASP A 71 21.16 3.17 0.70
C ASP A 71 21.35 1.69 0.35
N ASN A 72 21.57 0.85 1.38
CA ASN A 72 21.78 -0.58 1.18
C ASN A 72 20.44 -1.31 1.04
N LYS A 73 19.98 -1.45 -0.22
CA LYS A 73 18.72 -2.08 -0.60
C LYS A 73 19.00 -3.22 -1.56
N LYS A 74 18.42 -4.40 -1.32
CA LYS A 74 18.66 -5.60 -2.15
C LYS A 74 17.42 -6.45 -2.27
N MET A 75 17.25 -7.10 -3.42
CA MET A 75 16.31 -8.21 -3.56
C MET A 75 16.81 -9.36 -2.68
N HIS A 76 16.04 -9.69 -1.63
CA HIS A 76 16.34 -10.77 -0.71
C HIS A 76 15.74 -12.10 -1.19
N TYR A 77 14.48 -12.06 -1.64
CA TYR A 77 13.78 -13.23 -2.18
C TYR A 77 12.91 -12.85 -3.37
N LYS A 78 12.82 -13.74 -4.37
CA LYS A 78 11.97 -13.57 -5.54
C LYS A 78 11.35 -14.92 -5.93
N SER A 79 10.03 -14.92 -6.07
CA SER A 79 9.27 -16.02 -6.65
C SER A 79 8.24 -15.48 -7.65
N VAL A 80 7.45 -16.38 -8.25
CA VAL A 80 6.33 -15.99 -9.13
C VAL A 80 5.18 -15.33 -8.36
N ARG A 81 5.17 -15.42 -7.03
CA ARG A 81 4.10 -14.89 -6.16
C ARG A 81 4.54 -13.71 -5.32
N TYR A 82 5.82 -13.65 -4.96
CA TYR A 82 6.31 -12.71 -3.95
C TYR A 82 7.69 -12.15 -4.27
N TYR A 83 7.93 -10.96 -3.73
CA TYR A 83 9.25 -10.34 -3.63
C TYR A 83 9.50 -9.96 -2.17
N SER A 84 10.71 -10.23 -1.67
CA SER A 84 11.19 -9.69 -0.39
C SER A 84 12.40 -8.80 -0.66
N ILE A 85 12.37 -7.58 -0.14
CA ILE A 85 13.42 -6.58 -0.29
C ILE A 85 14.01 -6.29 1.08
N SER A 86 15.32 -6.44 1.23
CA SER A 86 16.04 -6.10 2.44
C SER A 86 16.57 -4.67 2.39
N PHE A 87 16.39 -3.94 3.49
CA PHE A 87 16.90 -2.59 3.72
C PHE A 87 17.82 -2.63 4.93
N THR A 88 19.13 -2.46 4.75
CA THR A 88 20.08 -2.48 5.87
C THR A 88 20.40 -1.05 6.31
N ASN A 89 19.92 -0.69 7.48
CA ASN A 89 20.17 0.59 8.12
C ASN A 89 21.42 0.50 9.01
N THR A 90 22.51 1.14 8.60
CA THR A 90 23.78 1.14 9.33
C THR A 90 23.73 1.94 10.63
N VAL A 91 22.90 2.98 10.70
CA VAL A 91 22.70 3.80 11.92
C VAL A 91 22.08 2.96 13.03
N GLU A 92 21.15 2.08 12.68
CA GLU A 92 20.48 1.18 13.63
C GLU A 92 21.11 -0.21 13.70
N SER A 93 22.09 -0.52 12.84
CA SER A 93 22.70 -1.84 12.69
C SER A 93 21.65 -2.95 12.55
N ARG A 94 20.61 -2.70 11.77
CA ARG A 94 19.46 -3.60 11.58
C ARG A 94 19.06 -3.67 10.11
N THR A 95 18.45 -4.78 9.74
CA THR A 95 17.86 -5.00 8.42
C THR A 95 16.35 -5.14 8.55
N LEU A 96 15.60 -4.37 7.77
CA LEU A 96 14.15 -4.51 7.61
C LEU A 96 13.87 -5.21 6.29
N TYR A 97 12.93 -6.15 6.29
CA TYR A 97 12.47 -6.84 5.11
C TYR A 97 11.05 -6.39 4.78
N ILE A 98 10.80 -6.06 3.52
CA ILE A 98 9.47 -5.72 3.03
C ILE A 98 9.02 -6.79 2.05
N LEU A 99 7.86 -7.38 2.32
CA LEU A 99 7.20 -8.37 1.47
C LEU A 99 6.20 -7.71 0.55
N LEU A 100 6.34 -7.97 -0.75
CA LEU A 100 5.41 -7.57 -1.81
C LEU A 100 4.84 -8.80 -2.53
N ASN A 101 3.61 -8.71 -3.03
CA ASN A 101 3.08 -9.71 -3.98
C ASN A 101 3.67 -9.51 -5.40
N ALA A 102 3.29 -10.39 -6.33
CA ALA A 102 3.71 -10.35 -7.74
C ALA A 102 3.35 -9.03 -8.47
N GLN A 103 2.35 -8.29 -7.98
CA GLN A 103 1.93 -6.99 -8.50
C GLN A 103 2.63 -5.82 -7.78
N GLY A 104 3.55 -6.08 -6.85
CA GLY A 104 4.24 -5.06 -6.07
C GLY A 104 3.40 -4.46 -4.94
N THR A 105 2.25 -5.04 -4.59
CA THR A 105 1.44 -4.61 -3.44
C THR A 105 2.13 -4.99 -2.14
N TYR A 106 2.18 -4.06 -1.18
CA TYR A 106 2.72 -4.28 0.17
C TYR A 106 1.88 -5.30 0.94
N LEU A 107 2.52 -6.32 1.50
CA LEU A 107 1.88 -7.36 2.31
C LEU A 107 2.31 -7.31 3.78
N GLY A 108 3.54 -6.86 4.05
CA GLY A 108 4.06 -6.81 5.41
C GLY A 108 5.54 -6.49 5.46
N ALA A 109 6.05 -6.32 6.68
CA ALA A 109 7.47 -6.12 6.95
C ALA A 109 7.85 -6.72 8.32
N ASN A 110 9.11 -7.14 8.46
CA ASN A 110 9.68 -7.66 9.71
C ASN A 110 11.21 -7.45 9.74
N PHE A 111 11.85 -7.74 10.87
CA PHE A 111 13.30 -7.61 11.02
C PHE A 111 14.09 -8.94 10.87
N ASP A 112 13.40 -10.07 10.71
CA ASP A 112 14.04 -11.40 10.62
C ASP A 112 14.07 -11.98 9.19
N GLY A 113 13.28 -11.43 8.27
CA GLY A 113 13.18 -11.87 6.88
C GLY A 113 12.33 -13.13 6.69
N ASN A 114 11.75 -13.68 7.75
CA ASN A 114 10.94 -14.89 7.68
C ASN A 114 9.46 -14.53 7.52
N PHE A 115 8.88 -14.90 6.40
CA PHE A 115 7.45 -14.74 6.17
C PHE A 115 6.86 -16.12 5.92
N GLU A 116 5.82 -16.50 6.68
CA GLU A 116 5.15 -17.80 6.55
C GLU A 116 4.55 -18.04 5.14
N GLN A 117 4.42 -16.96 4.36
CA GLN A 117 3.77 -16.91 3.06
C GLN A 117 4.71 -17.24 1.88
N LEU A 118 6.04 -17.31 2.12
CA LEU A 118 7.07 -17.38 1.07
C LEU A 118 7.36 -18.77 0.53
#